data_AF-A0A2W1K1U3-F1
#
_entry.id   AF-A0A2W1K1U3-F1
#
_cell.length_a   1.000
_cell.length_b   1.000
_cell.length_c   1.000
_cell.angle_alpha   90.00
_cell.angle_beta   90.00
_cell.angle_gamma   90.00
#
_symmetry.space_group_name_H-M   'P 1'
#
loop_
_entity.id
_entity.type
_entity.pdbx_description
1 polymer ?
#
loop_
_entity_poly.entity_id
_entity_poly.type
_entity_poly.pdbx_seq_one_letter_code
_entity_poly.pdbx_strand_id
1 'polypeptide(L)' 'MQRAMHNGEPIRQRFRPNADGAAPQHPRSSQNHATVSVAYRDGAVLTFLFDRSTPIVDLMAMVARAGAVRKVVL' A
#
# COMPACT_ATOMS: atom_id res chain seq x y z
N MET A 1 -13.55 51.20 13.74
CA MET A 1 -13.32 50.60 15.07
C MET A 1 -14.67 50.25 15.67
N GLN A 2 -14.90 48.97 16.03
CA GLN A 2 -16.06 48.31 16.67
C GLN A 2 -16.12 46.87 16.08
N ARG A 3 -16.36 45.74 16.76
CA ARG A 3 -16.73 45.38 18.13
C ARG A 3 -16.48 43.88 18.33
N ALA A 4 -16.47 43.49 19.59
CA ALA A 4 -16.09 42.20 20.14
C ALA A 4 -17.16 41.09 20.02
N MET A 5 -16.68 39.85 20.29
CA MET A 5 -17.30 38.80 21.12
C MET A 5 -18.37 37.84 20.57
N HIS A 6 -17.95 36.56 20.50
CA HIS A 6 -18.54 35.36 21.12
C HIS A 6 -20.00 34.93 20.81
N ASN A 7 -20.13 33.76 20.15
CA ASN A 7 -20.67 32.47 20.68
C ASN A 7 -21.49 31.67 19.64
N GLY A 8 -21.18 30.37 19.49
CA GLY A 8 -22.12 29.39 18.93
C GLY A 8 -21.51 28.20 18.15
N GLU A 9 -21.14 27.14 18.88
CA GLU A 9 -21.17 25.71 18.48
C GLU A 9 -20.08 25.10 17.56
N PRO A 10 -19.71 23.80 17.79
CA PRO A 10 -18.49 23.19 17.30
C PRO A 10 -18.61 22.69 15.86
N ILE A 11 -17.72 23.20 15.02
CA ILE A 11 -17.45 22.75 13.66
C ILE A 11 -17.11 21.24 13.68
N ARG A 12 -18.11 20.40 13.39
CA ARG A 12 -17.89 19.04 12.86
C ARG A 12 -17.38 19.18 11.43
N GLN A 13 -16.13 19.58 11.31
CA GLN A 13 -15.36 19.35 10.10
C GLN A 13 -13.93 19.12 10.53
N ARG A 14 -13.60 17.84 10.70
CA ARG A 14 -12.23 17.37 10.83
C ARG A 14 -11.47 17.83 9.58
N PHE A 15 -10.78 18.95 9.71
CA PHE A 15 -9.60 19.23 8.91
C PHE A 15 -8.47 18.36 9.44
N ARG A 16 -8.02 17.41 8.64
CA ARG A 16 -6.64 16.91 8.65
C ARG A 16 -6.17 16.84 7.19
N PRO A 17 -4.90 17.20 6.94
CA PRO A 17 -4.56 18.20 5.94
C PRO A 17 -4.03 17.57 4.64
N ASN A 18 -4.16 18.33 3.55
CA ASN A 18 -3.47 18.16 2.28
C ASN A 18 -1.97 17.87 2.44
N ALA A 19 -1.47 16.90 1.68
CA ALA A 19 -0.30 17.06 0.82
C ALA A 19 -0.37 15.96 -0.23
N ASP A 20 -0.52 16.38 -1.49
CA ASP A 20 -0.34 15.57 -2.70
C ASP A 20 -1.20 14.31 -2.79
N GLY A 21 -2.46 14.52 -3.15
CA GLY A 21 -3.38 13.48 -3.62
C GLY A 21 -2.98 12.85 -4.95
N ALA A 22 -1.70 12.55 -5.14
CA ALA A 22 -1.33 11.37 -5.92
C ALA A 22 -1.71 10.16 -5.07
N ALA A 23 -3.01 9.80 -5.09
CA ALA A 23 -3.35 8.38 -4.97
C ALA A 23 -2.36 7.65 -5.87
N PRO A 24 -1.62 6.63 -5.41
CA PRO A 24 -0.75 5.89 -6.32
C PRO A 24 -1.66 5.43 -7.45
N GLN A 25 -1.53 6.12 -8.59
CA GLN A 25 -2.28 5.82 -9.79
C GLN A 25 -1.74 4.46 -10.15
N HIS A 26 -2.43 3.41 -9.73
CA HIS A 26 -2.09 2.06 -10.14
C HIS A 26 -2.21 2.10 -11.65
N PRO A 27 -1.09 2.09 -12.38
CA PRO A 27 -1.13 2.33 -13.80
C PRO A 27 -1.98 1.18 -14.36
N ARG A 28 -3.01 1.52 -15.14
CA ARG A 28 -3.94 0.54 -15.73
C ARG A 28 -3.24 -0.45 -16.69
N SER A 29 -1.92 -0.37 -16.85
CA SER A 29 -1.03 -1.39 -17.41
C SER A 29 -0.85 -2.62 -16.49
N SER A 30 -1.34 -2.58 -15.26
CA SER A 30 -1.28 -3.65 -14.25
C SER A 30 -2.41 -4.68 -14.37
N GLN A 31 -2.88 -5.01 -15.57
CA GLN A 31 -3.77 -6.17 -15.75
C GLN A 31 -2.99 -7.48 -15.79
N ASN A 32 -1.78 -7.45 -16.33
CA ASN A 32 -0.96 -8.66 -16.46
C ASN A 32 -0.07 -8.94 -15.25
N HIS A 33 -0.06 -8.06 -14.24
CA HIS A 33 0.72 -8.26 -13.03
C HIS A 33 -0.20 -8.61 -11.84
N ALA A 34 0.29 -9.45 -10.94
CA ALA A 34 -0.33 -9.82 -9.68
C ALA A 34 0.55 -9.32 -8.52
N THR A 35 -0.12 -8.76 -7.52
CA THR A 35 0.53 -8.31 -6.29
C THR A 35 0.66 -9.49 -5.35
N VAL A 36 1.89 -9.82 -4.95
CA VAL A 36 2.18 -10.94 -4.07
C VAL A 36 2.84 -10.45 -2.79
N SER A 37 2.19 -10.74 -1.66
CA SER A 37 2.71 -10.35 -0.34
C SER A 37 3.43 -11.53 0.29
N VAL A 38 4.68 -11.31 0.70
CA VAL A 38 5.55 -12.34 1.27
C VAL A 38 5.97 -11.93 2.67
N ALA A 39 5.68 -12.79 3.64
CA ALA A 39 6.21 -12.67 5.00
C ALA A 39 7.45 -13.56 5.15
N TYR A 40 8.59 -12.95 5.48
CA TYR A 40 9.85 -13.65 5.75
C TYR A 40 9.98 -14.03 7.22
N ARG A 41 10.93 -14.92 7.52
CA ARG A 41 11.19 -15.41 8.88
C ARG A 41 11.68 -14.34 9.85
N ASP A 42 12.37 -13.33 9.34
CA ASP A 42 12.82 -12.16 10.11
C ASP A 42 11.65 -11.24 10.53
N GLY A 43 10.44 -11.47 10.01
CA GLY A 43 9.27 -10.64 10.28
C GLY A 43 9.06 -9.53 9.25
N ALA A 44 10.02 -9.31 8.35
CA ALA A 44 9.84 -8.44 7.20
C ALA A 44 8.71 -8.94 6.28
N VAL A 45 7.87 -8.01 5.82
CA VAL A 45 6.83 -8.28 4.82
C VAL A 45 7.16 -7.44 3.59
N LEU A 46 7.36 -8.10 2.45
CA LEU A 46 7.63 -7.45 1.18
C LEU A 46 6.48 -7.72 0.20
N THR A 47 6.15 -6.69 -0.57
CA THR A 47 5.13 -6.75 -1.61
C THR A 47 5.81 -6.71 -2.96
N PHE A 48 5.58 -7.74 -3.77
CA PHE A 48 6.15 -7.88 -5.10
C PHE A 48 5.06 -7.77 -6.15
N LEU A 49 5.47 -7.35 -7.35
CA LEU A 49 4.63 -7.42 -8.55
C LEU A 49 5.23 -8.49 -9.46
N PHE A 50 4.46 -9.53 -9.73
CA PHE A 50 4.84 -10.59 -10.66
C PHE A 50 3.94 -10.57 -11.88
N ASP A 51 4.48 -10.87 -13.07
CA ASP A 51 3.62 -11.11 -14.22
C ASP A 51 2.80 -12.40 -13.98
N ARG A 52 1.51 -12.39 -14.33
CA ARG A 52 0.60 -13.52 -14.11
C ARG A 52 0.94 -14.75 -14.94
N SER A 53 1.72 -14.58 -16.01
CA SER A 53 2.28 -15.71 -16.78
C SER A 53 3.44 -16.39 -16.06
N THR A 54 3.99 -15.77 -15.00
CA THR A 54 5.08 -16.34 -14.21
C THR A 54 4.59 -17.61 -13.52
N PRO A 55 5.23 -18.77 -13.75
CA PRO A 55 4.83 -19.99 -13.10
C PRO A 55 5.16 -19.92 -11.61
N ILE A 56 4.28 -20.50 -10.78
CA ILE A 56 4.39 -20.45 -9.30
C ILE A 56 5.74 -20.97 -8.81
N VAL A 57 6.33 -21.96 -9.49
CA VAL A 57 7.67 -22.49 -9.14
C VAL A 57 8.77 -21.44 -9.25
N ASP A 58 8.70 -20.59 -10.28
CA ASP A 58 9.70 -19.56 -10.54
C ASP A 58 9.50 -18.37 -9.58
N LEU A 59 8.24 -18.02 -9.31
CA LEU A 59 7.89 -17.08 -8.26
C LEU A 59 8.45 -17.50 -6.89
N MET A 60 8.24 -18.77 -6.49
CA MET A 60 8.75 -19.28 -5.22
C MET A 60 10.27 -19.29 -5.17
N ALA A 61 10.94 -19.60 -6.29
CA ALA A 61 12.40 -19.55 -6.39
C ALA A 61 12.94 -18.12 -6.23
N MET A 62 12.32 -17.14 -6.90
CA MET A 62 12.68 -15.73 -6.77
C MET A 62 12.52 -15.22 -5.35
N VAL A 63 11.39 -15.53 -4.71
CA VAL A 63 11.10 -15.10 -3.34
C VAL A 63 12.03 -15.80 -2.34
N ALA A 64 12.32 -17.09 -2.51
CA ALA A 64 13.25 -17.82 -1.63
C ALA A 64 14.69 -17.29 -1.71
N ARG A 65 15.11 -16.75 -2.86
CA ARG A 65 16.44 -16.13 -3.01
C ARG A 65 16.62 -14.92 -2.08
N ALA A 66 15.54 -14.17 -1.82
CA ALA A 66 15.59 -13.01 -0.92
C ALA A 66 15.67 -13.41 0.56
N GLY A 67 15.34 -14.66 0.90
CA GLY A 67 15.48 -15.18 2.25
C GLY A 67 14.48 -16.29 2.58
N ALA A 68 14.54 -16.78 3.83
CA ALA A 68 13.64 -17.83 4.30
C ALA A 68 12.20 -17.31 4.43
N VAL A 69 11.29 -17.85 3.61
CA VAL A 69 9.88 -17.47 3.56
C VAL A 69 9.07 -18.18 4.64
N ARG A 70 8.17 -17.45 5.29
CA ARG A 70 7.20 -18.01 6.25
C ARG A 70 5.82 -18.18 5.64
N LYS A 71 5.36 -17.23 4.82
CA LYS A 71 4.04 -17.26 4.18
C LYS A 71 4.03 -16.42 2.91
N VAL A 72 3.34 -16.91 1.87
CA VAL A 72 3.05 -16.20 0.62
C VAL A 72 1.54 -16.04 0.48
N VAL A 73 1.09 -14.85 0.05
CA VAL A 73 -0.30 -14.53 -0.27
C VAL A 73 -0.35 -13.98 -1.69
N LEU A 74 -1.16 -14.63 -2.54
CA LEU A 74 -1.38 -14.31 -3.96
C LEU A 74 -2.67 -13.52 -4.15
#